data_AF-A0A135RUU8-F1
#
_entry.id   AF-A0A135RUU8-F1
#
_cell.length_a   1.000
_cell.length_b   1.000
_cell.length_c   1.000
_cell.angle_alpha   90.00
_cell.angle_beta   90.00
_cell.angle_gamma   90.00
#
_symmetry.space_group_name_H-M   'P 1'
#
loop_
_entity.id
_entity.type
_entity.pdbx_description
1 polymer ?
#
loop_
_entity_poly.entity_id
_entity_poly.type
_entity_poly.pdbx_seq_one_letter_code
_entity_poly.pdbx_strand_id
1 'polypeptide(L)'
;MLFFSFFKTLIDHEVTVELKNDIQIRGILKSVDQYLNIKLEEISVVEELKYPHLSSVKNVFIRGSVVRYVHLPAGSVDVPLLEDATRREAAAQAAKAK
;
A
#
# COMPACT_ATOMS: atom_id res chain seq x y z
N MET A 1 9.50 -11.79 -2.12
CA MET A 1 9.13 -10.84 -1.05
C MET A 1 9.17 -9.38 -1.50
N LEU A 2 9.45 -9.10 -2.78
CA LEU A 2 9.58 -7.78 -3.38
C LEU A 2 8.62 -6.69 -2.81
N PHE A 3 7.31 -6.89 -2.94
CA PHE A 3 6.34 -5.86 -2.57
C PHE A 3 6.24 -5.59 -1.06
N PHE A 4 6.46 -6.61 -0.23
CA PHE A 4 6.55 -6.41 1.22
C PHE A 4 7.74 -5.50 1.57
N SER A 5 8.91 -5.78 1.00
CA SER A 5 10.10 -4.96 1.19
C SER A 5 9.95 -3.56 0.61
N PHE A 6 9.29 -3.43 -0.54
CA PHE A 6 8.97 -2.14 -1.15
C PHE A 6 8.05 -1.28 -0.26
N PHE A 7 6.94 -1.81 0.24
CA PHE A 7 6.07 -1.03 1.12
C PHE A 7 6.72 -0.68 2.46
N LYS A 8 7.72 -1.45 2.92
CA LYS A 8 8.53 -1.08 4.09
C LYS A 8 9.34 0.21 3.86
N THR A 9 9.78 0.50 2.63
CA THR A 9 10.50 1.75 2.33
C THR A 9 9.58 2.98 2.33
N LEU A 10 8.26 2.75 2.27
CA LEU A 10 7.23 3.80 2.23
C LEU A 10 6.58 4.03 3.60
N ILE A 11 7.10 3.41 4.67
CA ILE A 11 6.66 3.74 6.03
C ILE A 11 6.88 5.24 6.28
N ASP A 12 5.95 5.85 7.01
CA ASP A 12 5.86 7.28 7.32
C ASP A 12 5.62 8.19 6.11
N HIS A 13 5.35 7.63 4.93
CA HIS A 13 4.90 8.39 3.77
C HIS A 13 3.38 8.40 3.68
N GLU A 14 2.86 9.48 3.11
CA GLU A 14 1.45 9.60 2.79
C GLU A 14 1.11 8.81 1.52
N VAL A 15 0.07 7.99 1.60
CA VAL A 15 -0.41 7.15 0.50
C VAL A 15 -1.93 7.23 0.39
N THR A 16 -2.48 6.90 -0.78
CA THR A 16 -3.93 6.72 -0.96
C THR A 16 -4.23 5.28 -1.32
N VAL A 17 -5.01 4.60 -0.48
CA VAL A 17 -5.44 3.23 -0.70
C VAL A 17 -6.85 3.23 -1.27
N GLU A 18 -7.01 2.69 -2.47
CA GLU A 18 -8.30 2.42 -3.09
C GLU A 18 -8.71 0.97 -2.85
N LEU A 19 -9.87 0.78 -2.26
CA LEU A 19 -10.45 -0.53 -1.97
C LEU A 19 -11.26 -1.05 -3.16
N LYS A 20 -11.48 -2.37 -3.22
CA LYS A 20 -12.28 -3.02 -4.26
C LYS A 20 -13.76 -2.57 -4.31
N ASN A 21 -14.25 -1.94 -3.25
CA ASN A 21 -15.58 -1.33 -3.16
C ASN A 21 -15.57 0.18 -3.43
N ASP A 22 -14.51 0.67 -4.09
CA ASP A 22 -14.32 2.04 -4.56
C ASP A 22 -14.10 3.09 -3.46
N ILE A 23 -14.01 2.69 -2.19
CA ILE A 23 -13.64 3.61 -1.11
C ILE A 23 -12.16 3.96 -1.24
N GLN A 24 -11.85 5.26 -1.20
CA GLN A 24 -10.50 5.78 -1.19
C GLN A 24 -10.15 6.39 0.17
N ILE A 25 -9.07 5.90 0.77
CA ILE A 25 -8.60 6.32 2.09
C ILE A 25 -7.17 6.84 1.92
N ARG A 26 -6.95 8.12 2.21
CA ARG A 26 -5.64 8.75 2.29
C ARG A 26 -5.15 8.72 3.73
N GLY A 27 -3.86 8.52 3.95
CA GLY A 27 -3.26 8.59 5.29
C GLY A 27 -1.79 8.21 5.28
N ILE A 28 -1.18 8.21 6.46
CA ILE A 28 0.24 7.89 6.64
C ILE A 28 0.42 6.39 6.81
N LEU A 29 1.24 5.76 5.97
CA LEU A 29 1.55 4.34 6.06
C LEU A 29 2.41 4.05 7.29
N LYS A 30 1.88 3.33 8.27
CA LYS A 30 2.61 3.02 9.51
C LYS A 30 3.13 1.59 9.58
N SER A 31 2.41 0.65 9.01
CA SER A 31 2.92 -0.71 8.92
C SER A 31 2.33 -1.47 7.74
N VAL A 32 3.12 -2.43 7.28
CA VAL A 32 2.76 -3.44 6.30
C VAL A 32 3.27 -4.80 6.77
N ASP A 33 2.55 -5.86 6.47
CA ASP A 33 2.94 -7.25 6.74
C ASP A 33 3.14 -8.07 5.44
N GLN A 34 3.48 -9.35 5.60
CA GLN A 34 3.76 -10.25 4.47
C GLN A 34 2.54 -10.52 3.56
N TYR A 35 1.32 -10.29 4.05
CA TYR A 35 0.08 -10.41 3.27
C TYR A 35 -0.35 -9.07 2.67
N LEU A 36 0.50 -8.05 2.80
CA LEU A 36 0.25 -6.68 2.37
C LEU A 36 -0.98 -6.08 3.08
N ASN A 37 -1.27 -6.52 4.31
CA ASN A 37 -2.19 -5.78 5.16
C ASN A 37 -1.54 -4.45 5.54
N ILE A 38 -2.33 -3.37 5.54
CA ILE A 38 -1.84 -2.00 5.69
C ILE A 38 -2.46 -1.36 6.92
N LYS A 39 -1.63 -0.72 7.76
CA LYS A 39 -2.09 0.21 8.80
C LYS A 39 -1.84 1.63 8.34
N LEU A 40 -2.90 2.45 8.29
CA LEU A 40 -2.81 3.89 8.10
C LEU A 40 -3.16 4.64 9.38
N GLU A 41 -2.47 5.75 9.62
CA GLU A 41 -2.79 6.73 10.66
C GLU A 41 -3.10 8.09 10.03
N GLU A 42 -3.75 8.96 10.80
CA GLU A 42 -4.16 10.30 10.36
C GLU A 42 -4.95 10.28 9.04
N ILE A 43 -5.93 9.38 8.95
CA ILE A 43 -6.64 9.16 7.70
C ILE A 43 -7.63 10.27 7.36
N SER A 44 -7.87 10.41 6.05
CA SER A 44 -8.95 11.19 5.47
C SER A 44 -9.60 10.39 4.34
N VAL A 45 -10.92 10.38 4.30
CA VAL A 45 -11.70 9.72 3.24
C VAL A 45 -11.98 10.72 2.13
N VAL A 46 -11.61 10.38 0.89
CA VAL A 46 -11.69 11.32 -0.25
C VAL A 46 -13.14 11.76 -0.53
N GLU A 47 -14.12 10.84 -0.42
CA GLU A 47 -15.55 11.11 -0.58
C GLU A 47 -16.29 11.03 0.77
N GLU A 48 -15.85 11.81 1.77
CA GLU A 48 -16.37 11.73 3.14
C GLU A 48 -17.91 11.87 3.24
N LEU A 49 -18.54 12.75 2.45
CA LEU A 49 -19.99 12.94 2.43
C LEU A 49 -20.77 11.69 2.01
N LYS A 50 -20.18 10.84 1.18
CA LYS A 50 -20.79 9.58 0.71
C LYS A 50 -20.57 8.44 1.71
N TYR A 51 -19.51 8.53 2.51
CA TYR A 51 -19.13 7.52 3.50
C TYR A 51 -19.02 8.13 4.92
N PRO A 52 -20.11 8.72 5.45
CA PRO A 52 -20.07 9.47 6.71
C PRO A 52 -19.71 8.62 7.93
N HIS A 53 -19.92 7.30 7.85
CA HIS A 53 -19.54 6.34 8.89
C HIS A 53 -18.03 6.26 9.13
N LEU A 54 -17.20 6.79 8.22
CA LEU A 54 -15.74 6.84 8.36
C LEU A 54 -15.22 8.19 8.87
N SER A 55 -16.06 9.22 8.99
CA SER A 55 -15.67 10.59 9.38
C SER A 55 -14.96 10.67 10.74
N SER A 56 -15.30 9.79 11.69
CA SER A 56 -14.71 9.78 13.03
C SER A 56 -13.47 8.89 13.16
N VAL A 57 -13.12 8.14 12.11
CA VAL A 57 -12.02 7.18 12.13
C VAL A 57 -10.72 7.90 11.82
N LYS A 58 -9.77 7.85 12.76
CA LYS A 58 -8.43 8.45 12.58
C LYS A 58 -7.38 7.46 12.11
N ASN A 59 -7.51 6.20 12.49
CA ASN A 59 -6.56 5.13 12.19
C ASN A 59 -7.33 3.93 11.65
N VAL A 60 -6.77 3.23 10.67
CA VAL A 60 -7.43 2.07 10.06
C VAL A 60 -6.44 0.94 9.81
N PHE A 61 -6.93 -0.29 9.95
CA PHE A 61 -6.25 -1.48 9.48
C PHE A 61 -7.04 -2.05 8.29
N ILE A 62 -6.35 -2.23 7.17
CA ILE A 62 -6.93 -2.68 5.91
C ILE A 62 -6.33 -4.04 5.57
N ARG A 63 -7.20 -5.02 5.33
CA ARG A 63 -6.79 -6.34 4.87
C ARG A 63 -6.28 -6.25 3.42
N GLY A 64 -5.08 -6.74 3.13
CA GLY A 64 -4.45 -6.62 1.81
C GLY A 64 -5.30 -7.18 0.67
N SER A 65 -6.10 -8.21 0.94
CA SER A 65 -6.98 -8.82 -0.07
C SER A 65 -8.13 -7.93 -0.57
N VAL A 66 -8.49 -6.86 0.17
CA VAL A 66 -9.55 -5.92 -0.24
C VAL A 66 -9.02 -4.69 -0.95
N VAL A 67 -7.69 -4.51 -1.00
CA VAL A 67 -7.03 -3.41 -1.71
C VAL A 67 -7.12 -3.66 -3.22
N ARG A 68 -7.44 -2.61 -3.97
CA ARG A 68 -7.37 -2.59 -5.43
C ARG A 68 -6.12 -1.85 -5.89
N TYR A 69 -5.91 -0.62 -5.40
CA TYR A 69 -4.75 0.20 -5.73
C TYR A 69 -4.16 0.86 -4.49
N VAL A 70 -2.85 1.14 -4.54
CA VAL A 70 -2.17 2.04 -3.61
C VAL A 70 -1.47 3.10 -4.47
N HIS A 71 -1.95 4.33 -4.40
CA HIS A 71 -1.38 5.48 -5.08
C HIS A 71 -0.25 6.08 -4.24
N LEU A 72 0.89 6.30 -4.87
CA LEU A 72 2.14 6.68 -4.21
C LEU A 72 2.67 8.00 -4.79
N PRO A 73 3.32 8.85 -3.98
CA PRO A 73 4.02 10.01 -4.51
C PRO A 73 5.24 9.55 -5.33
N ALA A 74 5.36 10.02 -6.57
CA ALA A 74 6.43 9.58 -7.47
C ALA A 74 7.84 9.82 -6.89
N GLY A 75 8.02 10.89 -6.09
CA GLY A 75 9.30 11.22 -5.46
C GLY A 75 9.73 10.28 -4.33
N SER A 76 8.83 9.45 -3.79
CA SER A 76 9.17 8.48 -2.74
C SER A 76 9.56 7.10 -3.28
N VAL A 77 9.64 6.94 -4.60
CA VAL A 77 9.89 5.67 -5.27
C VAL A 77 11.16 5.75 -6.10
N ASP A 78 12.18 4.98 -5.72
CA ASP A 78 13.36 4.73 -6.55
C ASP A 78 13.01 3.67 -7.61
N VAL A 79 12.63 4.15 -8.80
CA VAL A 79 12.21 3.31 -9.92
C VAL A 79 13.33 2.38 -10.40
N PRO A 80 14.58 2.85 -10.63
CA PRO A 80 15.69 1.97 -10.99
C PRO A 80 15.92 0.82 -10.00
N LEU A 81 15.87 1.11 -8.69
CA LEU A 81 16.01 0.08 -7.67
C LEU A 81 14.87 -0.95 -7.72
N LEU A 82 13.63 -0.48 -7.91
CA LEU A 82 12.46 -1.34 -8.02
C LEU A 82 12.54 -2.25 -9.26
N GLU A 83 13.00 -1.73 -10.40
CA GLU A 83 13.22 -2.53 -11.62
C GLU A 83 14.26 -3.62 -11.40
N ASP A 84 15.40 -3.28 -10.81
CA ASP A 84 16.48 -4.23 -10.49
C ASP A 84 16.00 -5.32 -9.54
N ALA A 85 15.31 -4.94 -8.46
CA ALA A 85 14.74 -5.88 -7.50
C ALA A 85 13.70 -6.82 -8.16
N THR A 86 12.90 -6.29 -9.09
CA THR A 86 11.91 -7.07 -9.86
C THR A 86 12.59 -8.12 -10.74
N ARG A 87 13.63 -7.74 -11.49
CA ARG A 87 14.41 -8.67 -12.32
C ARG A 87 15.00 -9.82 -11.48
N ARG A 88 15.58 -9.50 -10.32
CA ARG A 88 16.17 -10.48 -9.42
C ARG A 88 15.13 -11.43 -8.80
N GLU A 89 14.00 -10.90 -8.32
CA GLU A 89 12.92 -11.73 -7.76
C GLU A 89 12.34 -12.66 -8.84
N ALA A 90 12.09 -12.16 -10.07
CA ALA A 90 11.57 -12.98 -11.16
C ALA A 90 12.52 -14.14 -11.53
N ALA A 91 13.82 -13.88 -11.64
CA ALA A 91 14.81 -14.92 -11.89
C ALA A 91 14.86 -15.97 -10.78
N ALA A 92 14.79 -15.53 -9.51
CA ALA A 92 14.78 -16.44 -8.36
C ALA A 92 13.51 -17.31 -8.30
N GLN A 93 12.34 -16.77 -8.66
CA GLN A 93 11.09 -17.53 -8.72
C GLN A 93 11.12 -18.56 -9.86
N ALA A 94 11.63 -18.19 -11.04
CA ALA A 94 11.78 -19.11 -12.16
C ALA A 94 12.72 -20.28 -11.82
N ALA A 95 13.82 -20.02 -11.10
CA ALA A 95 14.73 -21.06 -10.65
C ALA A 95 14.11 -22.03 -9.63
N LYS A 96 13.17 -21.57 -8.79
CA LYS A 96 12.44 -22.41 -7.83
C LYS A 96 11.35 -23.28 -8.47
N ALA A 97 10.82 -22.86 -9.61
CA ALA A 97 9.79 -23.59 -10.34
C ALA A 97 10.35 -24.71 -11.24
N LYS A 98 11.67 -24.78 -11.38
CA LYS A 98 12.41 -25.79 -12.14
C LYS A 98 12.94 -26.87 -11.21
#